data_AF-A0A140DJN9-F1
#
_entry.id   AF-A0A140DJN9-F1
#
_cell.length_a   1.000
_cell.length_b   1.000
_cell.length_c   1.000
_cell.angle_alpha   90.00
_cell.angle_beta   90.00
_cell.angle_gamma   90.00
#
_symmetry.space_group_name_H-M   'P 1'
#
loop_
_entity.id
_entity.type
_entity.pdbx_description
1 polymer ?
#
loop_
_entity_poly.entity_id
_entity_poly.type
_entity_poly.pdbx_seq_one_letter_code
_entity_poly.pdbx_strand_id
1 'polypeptide(L)'
;ITANANNGINLNTPAGSFNGLFLSNANNLAVTVSEDTTLGFINNAANNANRFNLTLDAGKTLTITGQGITNVQSAATHNAQNIVAKFNGGAAIANNDLSGLGTIDFGAAASTLVFDLANPTTQKAPLILADNALIVNGANGTLNVTNGFIQVSDKSFATVKAINIGDGQGFMFNTNATNANALNLQAGGTTINFNGTDGTGRLVLLSKNGAATDFNVTGSLGGNLKGIIELNTVAINGQLIANAGPANAVIGTNNGAGRAAGFVVSVDNGKAATIDGQVYAKDMVIQSANANGQVNFRHIVDVGIDGTTAFKTAASIVAITQNSNFGTTDFGNLAAQVTVPDTMTLTGNFTGDANNPGNTAGVITFAANGTLASASADANVAVTNNITAIEASGVGV
;
A
#
# COMPACT_ATOMS: atom_id res chain seq x y z
N ILE A 1 19.50 -29.53 3.15
CA ILE A 1 19.57 -30.43 1.97
C ILE A 1 20.53 -29.81 0.97
N THR A 2 21.45 -30.58 0.40
CA THR A 2 22.43 -30.08 -0.58
C THR A 2 22.13 -30.72 -1.93
N ALA A 3 21.66 -29.92 -2.90
CA ALA A 3 21.47 -30.32 -4.29
C ALA A 3 22.68 -29.88 -5.11
N ASN A 4 23.23 -30.77 -5.94
CA ASN A 4 24.29 -30.43 -6.88
C ASN A 4 23.72 -30.55 -8.30
N ALA A 5 23.53 -29.39 -8.94
CA ALA A 5 23.02 -29.16 -10.31
C ALA A 5 21.55 -29.53 -10.57
N ASN A 6 20.84 -28.63 -11.28
CA ASN A 6 19.61 -28.71 -12.10
C ASN A 6 18.53 -29.80 -11.87
N ASN A 7 18.60 -30.57 -10.79
CA ASN A 7 17.68 -31.62 -10.44
C ASN A 7 16.80 -31.07 -9.32
N GLY A 8 15.52 -30.87 -9.61
CA GLY A 8 14.55 -30.50 -8.58
C GLY A 8 14.52 -31.58 -7.50
N ILE A 9 14.87 -31.23 -6.26
CA ILE A 9 14.63 -32.09 -5.10
C ILE A 9 13.27 -31.71 -4.56
N ASN A 10 12.30 -32.64 -4.61
CA ASN A 10 11.02 -32.43 -3.96
C ASN A 10 11.17 -32.67 -2.45
N LEU A 11 10.74 -31.69 -1.67
CA LEU A 11 10.77 -31.73 -0.21
C LEU A 11 9.36 -31.51 0.31
N ASN A 12 8.85 -32.48 1.07
CA ASN A 12 7.61 -32.33 1.81
C ASN A 12 7.93 -31.66 3.15
N THR A 13 7.27 -30.54 3.45
CA THR A 13 7.48 -29.85 4.73
C THR A 13 6.87 -30.65 5.89
N PRO A 14 7.52 -30.66 7.06
CA PRO A 14 6.91 -31.22 8.26
C PRO A 14 5.79 -30.31 8.76
N ALA A 15 4.84 -30.91 9.49
CA ALA A 15 3.90 -30.13 10.30
C ALA A 15 4.66 -29.34 11.37
N GLY A 16 4.24 -28.10 11.63
CA GLY A 16 4.84 -27.24 12.66
C GLY A 16 5.83 -26.24 12.10
N SER A 17 7.13 -26.39 12.40
CA SER A 17 8.14 -25.38 12.03
C SER A 17 9.26 -25.96 11.17
N PHE A 18 9.59 -25.22 10.12
CA PHE A 18 10.70 -25.44 9.23
C PHE A 18 11.62 -24.20 9.24
N ASN A 19 12.73 -24.29 9.98
CA ASN A 19 13.58 -23.13 10.29
C ASN A 19 14.05 -22.32 9.08
N GLY A 20 14.32 -22.94 7.93
CA GLY A 20 14.73 -22.19 6.74
C GLY A 20 15.16 -23.04 5.56
N LEU A 21 15.17 -22.39 4.40
CA LEU A 21 15.59 -22.95 3.11
C LEU A 21 16.89 -22.27 2.65
N PHE A 22 17.87 -23.07 2.22
CA PHE A 22 19.19 -22.59 1.81
C PHE A 22 19.78 -23.33 0.60
N LEU A 23 20.35 -22.57 -0.34
CA LEU A 23 21.12 -23.09 -1.48
C LEU A 23 22.55 -22.51 -1.47
N SER A 24 23.55 -23.41 -1.40
CA SER A 24 24.97 -23.05 -1.52
C SER A 24 25.48 -23.02 -2.96
N ASN A 25 24.81 -23.74 -3.86
CA ASN A 25 25.21 -23.96 -5.25
C ASN A 25 24.06 -23.65 -6.20
N ALA A 26 24.37 -23.45 -7.49
CA ALA A 26 23.38 -23.04 -8.47
C ALA A 26 22.30 -24.11 -8.74
N ASN A 27 21.03 -23.84 -8.38
CA ASN A 27 19.91 -24.78 -8.49
C ASN A 27 18.54 -24.09 -8.48
N ASN A 28 17.53 -24.75 -9.03
CA ASN A 28 16.11 -24.43 -8.78
C ASN A 28 15.49 -25.55 -7.96
N LEU A 29 14.95 -25.21 -6.79
CA LEU A 29 14.37 -26.19 -5.88
C LEU A 29 12.86 -26.05 -5.84
N ALA A 30 12.14 -27.17 -6.00
CA ALA A 30 10.71 -27.25 -5.79
C ALA A 30 10.44 -27.80 -4.38
N VAL A 31 9.70 -27.06 -3.57
CA VAL A 31 9.34 -27.46 -2.20
C VAL A 31 7.83 -27.58 -2.12
N THR A 32 7.33 -28.70 -1.64
CA THR A 32 5.91 -28.93 -1.42
C THR A 32 5.58 -28.72 0.05
N VAL A 33 4.71 -27.76 0.33
CA VAL A 33 4.12 -27.52 1.64
C VAL A 33 2.96 -28.49 1.81
N SER A 34 3.27 -29.70 2.28
CA SER A 34 2.32 -30.80 2.44
C SER A 34 1.54 -30.74 3.75
N GLU A 35 2.01 -29.95 4.70
CA GLU A 35 1.38 -29.71 5.99
C GLU A 35 1.47 -28.23 6.35
N ASP A 36 0.55 -27.78 7.22
CA ASP A 36 0.62 -26.44 7.76
C ASP A 36 1.96 -26.24 8.47
N THR A 37 2.71 -25.23 8.02
CA THR A 37 4.09 -25.06 8.44
C THR A 37 4.49 -23.59 8.51
N THR A 38 5.49 -23.34 9.33
CA THR A 38 6.12 -22.03 9.49
C THR A 38 7.53 -22.05 8.93
N LEU A 39 7.87 -21.08 8.11
CA LEU A 39 9.17 -20.88 7.47
C LEU A 39 9.87 -19.65 8.05
N GLY A 40 11.11 -19.82 8.50
CA GLY A 40 11.96 -18.74 8.99
C GLY A 40 12.50 -17.87 7.87
N PHE A 41 13.55 -18.33 7.20
CA PHE A 41 14.26 -17.58 6.15
C PHE A 41 14.39 -18.38 4.85
N ILE A 42 14.62 -17.67 3.72
CA ILE A 42 14.87 -18.25 2.40
C ILE A 42 16.06 -17.49 1.77
N ASN A 43 17.24 -18.11 1.80
CA ASN A 43 18.47 -17.47 1.33
C ASN A 43 19.14 -18.28 0.20
N ASN A 44 19.77 -17.56 -0.73
CA ASN A 44 20.64 -18.10 -1.77
C ASN A 44 22.02 -17.42 -1.70
N ALA A 45 23.09 -18.18 -1.48
CA ALA A 45 24.42 -17.65 -1.21
C ALA A 45 25.24 -17.22 -2.45
N ALA A 46 24.95 -17.75 -3.65
CA ALA A 46 26.01 -17.84 -4.65
C ALA A 46 25.74 -17.29 -6.05
N ASN A 47 24.50 -17.13 -6.51
CA ASN A 47 24.22 -16.54 -7.83
C ASN A 47 22.72 -16.22 -7.92
N ASN A 48 22.34 -15.02 -8.34
CA ASN A 48 20.94 -14.54 -8.47
C ASN A 48 20.03 -15.41 -9.37
N ALA A 49 20.54 -16.50 -9.96
CA ALA A 49 19.81 -17.47 -10.74
C ALA A 49 19.09 -18.57 -9.92
N ASN A 50 19.37 -18.71 -8.61
CA ASN A 50 18.79 -19.82 -7.82
C ASN A 50 17.54 -19.39 -7.09
N ARG A 51 16.49 -20.23 -7.17
CA ARG A 51 15.18 -19.90 -6.62
C ARG A 51 14.52 -21.10 -5.95
N PHE A 52 13.76 -20.82 -4.89
CA PHE A 52 12.87 -21.78 -4.25
C PHE A 52 11.45 -21.57 -4.75
N ASN A 53 10.97 -22.51 -5.57
CA ASN A 53 9.56 -22.55 -5.95
C ASN A 53 8.81 -23.37 -4.91
N LEU A 54 7.85 -22.74 -4.24
CA LEU A 54 7.03 -23.37 -3.22
C LEU A 54 5.70 -23.77 -3.86
N THR A 55 5.21 -24.97 -3.57
CA THR A 55 3.87 -25.44 -3.95
C THR A 55 3.13 -25.77 -2.67
N LEU A 56 1.97 -25.16 -2.44
CA LEU A 56 1.12 -25.48 -1.30
C LEU A 56 0.17 -26.60 -1.70
N ASP A 57 0.19 -27.71 -0.95
CA ASP A 57 -0.83 -28.74 -1.11
C ASP A 57 -2.20 -28.15 -0.75
N ALA A 58 -3.24 -28.81 -1.25
CA ALA A 58 -4.59 -28.32 -1.14
C ALA A 58 -5.00 -28.03 0.32
N GLY A 59 -5.45 -26.80 0.58
CA GLY A 59 -5.93 -26.41 1.91
C GLY A 59 -4.84 -26.05 2.90
N LYS A 60 -3.56 -26.05 2.49
CA LYS A 60 -2.44 -25.86 3.42
C LYS A 60 -2.09 -24.39 3.61
N THR A 61 -1.47 -24.13 4.75
CA THR A 61 -1.00 -22.82 5.17
C THR A 61 0.53 -22.79 5.25
N LEU A 62 1.13 -21.82 4.59
CA LEU A 62 2.54 -21.46 4.77
C LEU A 62 2.62 -20.12 5.52
N THR A 63 3.19 -20.14 6.72
CA THR A 63 3.49 -18.92 7.48
C THR A 63 4.96 -18.55 7.32
N ILE A 64 5.28 -17.35 6.87
CA ILE A 64 6.64 -16.84 6.75
C ILE A 64 6.89 -15.85 7.88
N THR A 65 7.88 -16.15 8.73
CA THR A 65 8.25 -15.32 9.89
C THR A 65 9.46 -14.44 9.65
N GLY A 66 10.22 -14.68 8.58
CA GLY A 66 11.48 -13.98 8.34
C GLY A 66 12.51 -14.17 9.46
N GLN A 67 12.33 -15.12 10.38
CA GLN A 67 13.27 -15.30 11.48
C GLN A 67 14.57 -15.88 10.93
N GLY A 68 15.65 -15.09 10.96
CA GLY A 68 17.00 -15.56 10.65
C GLY A 68 17.60 -16.38 11.78
N ILE A 69 18.91 -16.63 11.72
CA ILE A 69 19.66 -17.31 12.79
C ILE A 69 20.57 -16.28 13.46
N THR A 70 20.26 -15.94 14.71
CA THR A 70 21.08 -15.02 15.50
C THR A 70 22.44 -15.63 15.89
N ASN A 71 23.42 -14.79 16.23
CA ASN A 71 24.72 -15.25 16.76
C ASN A 71 24.57 -16.08 18.05
N VAL A 72 23.58 -15.75 18.87
CA VAL A 72 23.29 -16.51 20.10
C VAL A 72 22.75 -17.89 19.76
N GLN A 73 21.81 -17.99 18.83
CA GLN A 73 21.26 -19.27 18.38
C GLN A 73 22.31 -20.14 17.68
N SER A 74 23.17 -19.54 16.86
CA SER A 74 24.27 -20.25 16.21
C SER A 74 25.23 -20.82 17.25
N ALA A 75 25.63 -20.05 18.26
CA ALA A 75 26.48 -20.53 19.35
C ALA A 75 25.81 -21.58 20.26
N ALA A 76 24.49 -21.52 20.43
CA ALA A 76 23.77 -22.37 21.37
C ALA A 76 23.45 -23.78 20.86
N THR A 77 23.34 -23.98 19.54
CA THR A 77 22.96 -25.29 18.99
C THR A 77 23.86 -25.74 17.85
N HIS A 78 24.29 -27.01 17.87
CA HIS A 78 25.08 -27.60 16.80
C HIS A 78 24.38 -27.50 15.42
N ASN A 79 23.06 -27.57 15.39
CA ASN A 79 22.29 -27.43 14.14
C ASN A 79 22.41 -26.01 13.57
N ALA A 80 22.23 -24.98 14.39
CA ALA A 80 22.39 -23.59 13.94
C ALA A 80 23.85 -23.29 13.58
N GLN A 81 24.82 -23.78 14.37
CA GLN A 81 26.25 -23.76 14.08
C GLN A 81 26.57 -24.36 12.69
N ASN A 82 26.05 -25.55 12.40
CA ASN A 82 26.26 -26.22 11.12
C ASN A 82 25.63 -25.46 9.94
N ILE A 83 24.48 -24.83 10.15
CA ILE A 83 23.83 -24.00 9.14
C ILE A 83 24.67 -22.73 8.88
N VAL A 84 25.07 -22.01 9.93
CA VAL A 84 25.87 -20.78 9.75
C VAL A 84 27.29 -21.06 9.29
N ALA A 85 27.93 -22.17 9.68
CA ALA A 85 29.28 -22.52 9.21
C ALA A 85 29.32 -22.73 7.68
N LYS A 86 28.20 -23.19 7.10
CA LYS A 86 28.03 -23.30 5.64
C LYS A 86 27.62 -21.97 4.99
N PHE A 87 27.34 -20.93 5.77
CA PHE A 87 26.87 -19.63 5.34
C PHE A 87 27.89 -18.53 5.65
N ASN A 88 28.38 -17.83 4.63
CA ASN A 88 29.19 -16.61 4.79
C ASN A 88 30.35 -16.73 5.82
N GLY A 89 30.99 -17.91 5.90
CA GLY A 89 32.10 -18.16 6.82
C GLY A 89 31.74 -18.29 8.31
N GLY A 90 30.48 -18.62 8.67
CA GLY A 90 30.07 -18.81 10.07
C GLY A 90 29.22 -17.69 10.67
N ALA A 91 28.86 -16.67 9.88
CA ALA A 91 28.09 -15.52 10.36
C ALA A 91 26.60 -15.84 10.56
N ALA A 92 25.95 -15.11 11.48
CA ALA A 92 24.49 -15.12 11.62
C ALA A 92 23.77 -14.89 10.29
N ILE A 93 22.60 -15.51 10.16
CA ILE A 93 21.69 -15.24 9.04
C ILE A 93 20.78 -14.09 9.45
N ALA A 94 20.75 -13.04 8.61
CA ALA A 94 19.94 -11.87 8.86
C ALA A 94 18.44 -12.20 8.89
N ASN A 95 17.70 -11.44 9.68
CA ASN A 95 16.24 -11.50 9.65
C ASN A 95 15.70 -11.00 8.31
N ASN A 96 14.53 -11.52 7.94
CA ASN A 96 13.73 -11.19 6.78
C ASN A 96 14.47 -11.39 5.44
N ASP A 97 15.46 -12.27 5.40
CA ASP A 97 16.09 -12.65 4.14
C ASP A 97 15.23 -13.66 3.39
N LEU A 98 14.52 -13.17 2.37
CA LEU A 98 13.74 -13.94 1.41
C LEU A 98 14.27 -13.79 -0.03
N SER A 99 15.55 -13.46 -0.18
CA SER A 99 16.19 -13.21 -1.47
C SER A 99 16.13 -14.42 -2.43
N GLY A 100 16.06 -15.64 -1.89
CA GLY A 100 15.93 -16.86 -2.67
C GLY A 100 14.49 -17.23 -3.06
N LEU A 101 13.48 -16.47 -2.61
CA LEU A 101 12.08 -16.82 -2.87
C LEU A 101 11.77 -16.77 -4.37
N GLY A 102 11.20 -17.87 -4.85
CA GLY A 102 10.78 -18.15 -6.22
C GLY A 102 9.31 -17.83 -6.47
N THR A 103 8.68 -18.73 -7.21
CA THR A 103 7.21 -18.80 -7.34
C THR A 103 6.60 -19.42 -6.09
N ILE A 104 5.41 -18.96 -5.68
CA ILE A 104 4.54 -19.65 -4.72
C ILE A 104 3.29 -20.09 -5.48
N ASP A 105 3.16 -21.39 -5.70
CA ASP A 105 1.99 -22.00 -6.31
C ASP A 105 1.00 -22.43 -5.23
N PHE A 106 -0.22 -21.90 -5.29
CA PHE A 106 -1.28 -22.25 -4.34
C PHE A 106 -1.98 -23.57 -4.69
N GLY A 107 -1.69 -24.13 -5.87
CA GLY A 107 -2.41 -25.26 -6.44
C GLY A 107 -3.83 -24.88 -6.85
N ALA A 108 -4.66 -25.89 -7.15
CA ALA A 108 -6.04 -25.66 -7.56
C ALA A 108 -6.99 -25.34 -6.39
N ALA A 109 -6.62 -25.71 -5.16
CA ALA A 109 -7.46 -25.58 -3.97
C ALA A 109 -7.15 -24.29 -3.18
N ALA A 110 -8.02 -23.96 -2.23
CA ALA A 110 -7.86 -22.77 -1.39
C ALA A 110 -6.72 -22.95 -0.39
N SER A 111 -5.58 -22.34 -0.65
CA SER A 111 -4.38 -22.37 0.21
C SER A 111 -4.09 -20.99 0.80
N THR A 112 -3.30 -20.92 1.87
CA THR A 112 -3.05 -19.67 2.59
C THR A 112 -1.55 -19.37 2.70
N LEU A 113 -1.17 -18.14 2.36
CA LEU A 113 0.14 -17.57 2.66
C LEU A 113 -0.01 -16.53 3.77
N VAL A 114 0.79 -16.63 4.84
CA VAL A 114 0.78 -15.68 5.96
C VAL A 114 2.17 -15.06 6.09
N PHE A 115 2.24 -13.74 6.14
CA PHE A 115 3.43 -13.01 6.61
C PHE A 115 3.20 -12.59 8.07
N ASP A 116 3.95 -13.22 8.96
CA ASP A 116 3.92 -13.01 10.41
C ASP A 116 5.34 -12.76 10.93
N LEU A 117 5.92 -11.63 10.56
CA LEU A 117 7.35 -11.40 10.74
C LEU A 117 7.72 -11.34 12.24
N ALA A 118 8.63 -12.22 12.66
CA ALA A 118 9.16 -12.23 14.03
C ALA A 118 9.91 -10.93 14.38
N ASN A 119 10.47 -10.29 13.35
CA ASN A 119 11.13 -8.98 13.45
C ASN A 119 10.40 -8.03 12.49
N PRO A 120 9.30 -7.40 12.94
CA PRO A 120 8.40 -6.69 12.05
C PRO A 120 9.07 -5.49 11.40
N THR A 121 8.90 -5.41 10.08
CA THR A 121 9.33 -4.31 9.25
C THR A 121 8.36 -3.14 9.35
N THR A 122 8.79 -1.97 8.87
CA THR A 122 7.95 -0.75 8.86
C THR A 122 7.72 -0.30 7.43
N GLN A 123 6.77 0.60 7.19
CA GLN A 123 6.58 1.17 5.85
C GLN A 123 7.85 1.82 5.27
N LYS A 124 8.72 2.40 6.12
CA LYS A 124 9.97 3.04 5.68
C LYS A 124 11.07 2.03 5.35
N ALA A 125 11.02 0.85 5.95
CA ALA A 125 11.96 -0.25 5.74
C ALA A 125 11.17 -1.57 5.64
N PRO A 126 10.40 -1.77 4.55
CA PRO A 126 9.58 -2.96 4.38
C PRO A 126 10.43 -4.19 4.05
N LEU A 127 9.86 -5.38 4.22
CA LEU A 127 10.42 -6.60 3.64
C LEU A 127 10.11 -6.58 2.15
N ILE A 128 11.13 -6.35 1.33
CA ILE A 128 10.99 -6.33 -0.13
C ILE A 128 11.18 -7.77 -0.63
N LEU A 129 10.14 -8.32 -1.25
CA LEU A 129 10.26 -9.58 -1.98
C LEU A 129 11.00 -9.32 -3.30
N ALA A 130 11.90 -10.22 -3.67
CA ALA A 130 12.68 -10.10 -4.90
C ALA A 130 11.77 -10.02 -6.15
N ASP A 131 12.23 -9.38 -7.23
CA ASP A 131 11.40 -9.05 -8.41
C ASP A 131 10.69 -10.22 -9.08
N ASN A 132 11.25 -11.41 -8.95
CA ASN A 132 10.67 -12.59 -9.56
C ASN A 132 9.75 -13.36 -8.59
N ALA A 133 9.60 -12.90 -7.34
CA ALA A 133 8.67 -13.51 -6.38
C ALA A 133 7.27 -13.27 -6.90
N LEU A 134 6.46 -14.32 -6.99
CA LEU A 134 5.12 -14.24 -7.57
C LEU A 134 4.23 -15.35 -7.03
N ILE A 135 2.92 -15.11 -7.04
CA ILE A 135 1.92 -16.13 -6.73
C ILE A 135 1.32 -16.63 -8.03
N VAL A 136 1.27 -17.95 -8.21
CA VAL A 136 0.51 -18.60 -9.30
C VAL A 136 -0.63 -19.44 -8.74
N ASN A 137 -1.64 -19.65 -9.57
CA ASN A 137 -2.88 -20.35 -9.21
C ASN A 137 -3.56 -19.78 -7.93
N GLY A 138 -3.32 -18.49 -7.66
CA GLY A 138 -3.80 -17.82 -6.46
C GLY A 138 -5.31 -17.60 -6.39
N ALA A 139 -6.07 -17.86 -7.46
CA ALA A 139 -7.47 -17.45 -7.59
C ALA A 139 -8.39 -17.93 -6.44
N ASN A 140 -8.05 -19.02 -5.77
CA ASN A 140 -8.78 -19.53 -4.59
C ASN A 140 -8.08 -19.25 -3.25
N GLY A 141 -6.89 -18.67 -3.31
CA GLY A 141 -5.95 -18.48 -2.24
C GLY A 141 -6.17 -17.25 -1.37
N THR A 142 -5.65 -17.30 -0.15
CA THR A 142 -5.64 -16.15 0.77
C THR A 142 -4.21 -15.73 1.10
N LEU A 143 -3.97 -14.42 1.08
CA LEU A 143 -2.74 -13.79 1.58
C LEU A 143 -3.08 -13.01 2.85
N ASN A 144 -2.36 -13.28 3.94
CA ASN A 144 -2.51 -12.56 5.20
C ASN A 144 -1.20 -11.83 5.54
N VAL A 145 -1.31 -10.57 5.96
CA VAL A 145 -0.22 -9.82 6.60
C VAL A 145 -0.65 -9.54 8.04
N THR A 146 -0.11 -10.31 8.98
CA THR A 146 -0.45 -10.23 10.40
C THR A 146 0.60 -9.48 11.21
N ASN A 147 1.84 -9.45 10.74
CA ASN A 147 2.92 -8.71 11.39
C ASN A 147 4.01 -8.27 10.38
N GLY A 148 4.27 -6.97 10.30
CA GLY A 148 5.22 -6.32 9.39
C GLY A 148 4.61 -5.59 8.18
N PHE A 149 5.50 -4.96 7.42
CA PHE A 149 5.23 -4.37 6.12
C PHE A 149 5.92 -5.16 5.01
N ILE A 150 5.15 -5.64 4.04
CA ILE A 150 5.65 -6.43 2.91
C ILE A 150 5.52 -5.61 1.63
N GLN A 151 6.59 -5.50 0.87
CA GLN A 151 6.59 -4.86 -0.44
C GLN A 151 6.82 -5.88 -1.54
N VAL A 152 5.99 -5.82 -2.58
CA VAL A 152 6.08 -6.65 -3.77
C VAL A 152 6.20 -5.79 -5.02
N SER A 153 6.94 -6.27 -6.01
CA SER A 153 7.11 -5.61 -7.31
C SER A 153 6.40 -6.35 -8.46
N ASP A 154 5.98 -7.59 -8.28
CA ASP A 154 5.21 -8.33 -9.29
C ASP A 154 3.69 -8.17 -9.09
N LYS A 155 2.96 -7.86 -10.17
CA LYS A 155 1.50 -7.65 -10.14
C LYS A 155 0.69 -8.93 -9.87
N SER A 156 1.26 -10.11 -10.10
CA SER A 156 0.61 -11.41 -9.85
C SER A 156 0.23 -11.61 -8.38
N PHE A 157 0.89 -10.92 -7.44
CA PHE A 157 0.49 -10.94 -6.03
C PHE A 157 -0.94 -10.44 -5.78
N ALA A 158 -1.51 -9.65 -6.69
CA ALA A 158 -2.91 -9.23 -6.61
C ALA A 158 -3.92 -10.28 -7.13
N THR A 159 -3.46 -11.41 -7.68
CA THR A 159 -4.34 -12.44 -8.28
C THR A 159 -4.88 -13.48 -7.29
N VAL A 160 -4.71 -13.22 -5.98
CA VAL A 160 -5.27 -14.08 -4.92
C VAL A 160 -6.74 -13.77 -4.65
N LYS A 161 -7.52 -14.74 -4.13
CA LYS A 161 -8.93 -14.50 -3.75
C LYS A 161 -9.08 -13.40 -2.72
N ALA A 162 -8.22 -13.38 -1.71
CA ALA A 162 -8.28 -12.40 -0.64
C ALA A 162 -6.89 -11.97 -0.18
N ILE A 163 -6.73 -10.67 0.08
CA ILE A 163 -5.59 -10.10 0.79
C ILE A 163 -6.13 -9.51 2.09
N ASN A 164 -5.63 -9.98 3.22
CA ASN A 164 -6.04 -9.54 4.54
C ASN A 164 -4.90 -8.81 5.23
N ILE A 165 -5.14 -7.60 5.73
CA ILE A 165 -4.14 -6.76 6.38
C ILE A 165 -4.60 -6.47 7.81
N GLY A 166 -3.78 -6.85 8.80
CA GLY A 166 -4.02 -6.57 10.22
C GLY A 166 -3.73 -5.12 10.61
N ASP A 167 -4.09 -4.74 11.84
CA ASP A 167 -3.78 -3.41 12.39
C ASP A 167 -2.28 -3.17 12.52
N GLY A 168 -1.86 -1.96 12.21
CA GLY A 168 -0.45 -1.54 12.22
C GLY A 168 0.40 -2.21 11.14
N GLN A 169 -0.17 -3.08 10.31
CA GLN A 169 0.55 -3.82 9.27
C GLN A 169 0.38 -3.19 7.91
N GLY A 170 1.17 -3.62 6.93
CA GLY A 170 0.94 -3.14 5.58
C GLY A 170 1.40 -4.02 4.45
N PHE A 171 0.73 -3.83 3.33
CA PHE A 171 1.08 -4.45 2.06
C PHE A 171 1.30 -3.36 1.02
N MET A 172 2.44 -3.42 0.34
CA MET A 172 2.93 -2.36 -0.53
C MET A 172 3.16 -2.91 -1.94
N PHE A 173 2.49 -2.33 -2.92
CA PHE A 173 2.74 -2.61 -4.32
C PHE A 173 3.67 -1.54 -4.89
N ASN A 174 4.87 -1.95 -5.31
CA ASN A 174 5.82 -1.09 -6.01
C ASN A 174 6.22 -1.75 -7.34
N THR A 175 5.24 -1.87 -8.24
CA THR A 175 5.38 -2.68 -9.45
C THR A 175 5.87 -1.87 -10.66
N ASN A 176 6.77 -2.46 -11.45
CA ASN A 176 7.25 -1.91 -12.73
C ASN A 176 6.23 -2.22 -13.83
N ALA A 177 5.05 -1.62 -13.80
CA ALA A 177 4.07 -1.84 -14.86
C ALA A 177 4.56 -1.17 -16.17
N THR A 178 4.69 -1.92 -17.28
CA THR A 178 4.99 -1.35 -18.62
C THR A 178 3.94 -1.73 -19.69
N ASN A 179 3.63 -0.72 -20.53
CA ASN A 179 2.70 -0.48 -21.65
C ASN A 179 1.24 -1.00 -21.62
N ALA A 180 0.90 -1.98 -20.79
CA ALA A 180 -0.46 -2.41 -20.43
C ALA A 180 -0.69 -2.16 -18.92
N ASN A 181 -0.32 -0.95 -18.49
CA ASN A 181 0.20 -0.49 -17.19
C ASN A 181 -0.65 -0.65 -15.93
N ALA A 182 -1.70 -1.44 -15.98
CA ALA A 182 -2.62 -1.60 -14.88
C ALA A 182 -2.17 -2.70 -13.88
N LEU A 183 -2.04 -2.32 -12.61
CA LEU A 183 -2.22 -3.27 -11.49
C LEU A 183 -3.72 -3.36 -11.18
N ASN A 184 -4.34 -4.51 -11.44
CA ASN A 184 -5.74 -4.73 -11.11
C ASN A 184 -5.86 -5.24 -9.66
N LEU A 185 -6.29 -4.39 -8.74
CA LEU A 185 -6.35 -4.69 -7.30
C LEU A 185 -7.58 -5.53 -6.89
N GLN A 186 -8.63 -5.54 -7.71
CA GLN A 186 -9.89 -6.27 -7.45
C GLN A 186 -10.47 -6.94 -8.71
N ALA A 187 -9.63 -7.33 -9.68
CA ALA A 187 -10.10 -8.08 -10.84
C ALA A 187 -10.33 -9.55 -10.49
N GLY A 188 -11.37 -10.18 -11.06
CA GLY A 188 -11.59 -11.62 -10.91
C GLY A 188 -12.09 -12.08 -9.53
N GLY A 189 -12.61 -11.18 -8.70
CA GLY A 189 -13.15 -11.51 -7.38
C GLY A 189 -12.15 -11.38 -6.22
N THR A 190 -10.94 -10.88 -6.47
CA THR A 190 -9.98 -10.53 -5.41
C THR A 190 -10.59 -9.51 -4.45
N THR A 191 -10.57 -9.82 -3.15
CA THR A 191 -11.03 -8.94 -2.08
C THR A 191 -9.85 -8.46 -1.24
N ILE A 192 -9.72 -7.16 -1.01
CA ILE A 192 -8.73 -6.62 -0.06
C ILE A 192 -9.46 -6.23 1.21
N ASN A 193 -9.13 -6.90 2.31
CA ASN A 193 -9.75 -6.71 3.61
C ASN A 193 -8.75 -6.13 4.61
N PHE A 194 -9.24 -5.21 5.41
CA PHE A 194 -8.55 -4.72 6.59
C PHE A 194 -9.20 -5.38 7.81
N ASN A 195 -8.58 -6.45 8.32
CA ASN A 195 -9.15 -7.34 9.33
C ASN A 195 -8.84 -6.91 10.76
N GLY A 196 -8.06 -5.84 10.92
CA GLY A 196 -7.84 -5.21 12.21
C GLY A 196 -9.11 -4.67 12.87
N THR A 197 -9.08 -4.53 14.18
CA THR A 197 -10.10 -3.86 14.99
C THR A 197 -10.06 -2.35 14.82
N ASP A 198 -8.85 -1.79 14.76
CA ASP A 198 -8.59 -0.35 14.86
C ASP A 198 -8.58 0.33 13.48
N GLY A 199 -8.57 -0.46 12.41
CA GLY A 199 -8.58 0.04 11.03
C GLY A 199 -7.27 0.71 10.63
N THR A 200 -6.16 0.37 11.29
CA THR A 200 -4.85 1.00 11.06
C THR A 200 -3.98 0.24 10.05
N GLY A 201 -4.45 -0.93 9.57
CA GLY A 201 -3.81 -1.67 8.49
C GLY A 201 -3.73 -0.86 7.19
N ARG A 202 -2.65 -1.02 6.42
CA ARG A 202 -2.32 -0.11 5.32
C ARG A 202 -2.09 -0.83 3.99
N LEU A 203 -2.79 -0.40 2.96
CA LEU A 203 -2.47 -0.73 1.57
C LEU A 203 -1.72 0.45 0.96
N VAL A 204 -0.50 0.23 0.48
CA VAL A 204 0.34 1.29 -0.10
C VAL A 204 0.58 1.00 -1.58
N LEU A 205 0.25 1.96 -2.43
CA LEU A 205 0.40 1.92 -3.87
C LEU A 205 1.54 2.88 -4.23
N LEU A 206 2.70 2.31 -4.57
CA LEU A 206 3.91 3.05 -4.87
C LEU A 206 4.11 3.14 -6.39
N SER A 207 4.15 4.36 -6.93
CA SER A 207 4.66 4.62 -8.27
C SER A 207 6.08 5.17 -8.15
N LYS A 208 7.07 4.26 -8.09
CA LYS A 208 8.49 4.63 -7.93
C LYS A 208 9.42 4.21 -9.06
N ASN A 209 9.02 3.25 -9.89
CA ASN A 209 9.91 2.63 -10.86
C ASN A 209 9.43 2.79 -12.30
N GLY A 210 10.29 3.28 -13.20
CA GLY A 210 10.05 3.29 -14.64
C GLY A 210 9.09 4.37 -15.14
N ALA A 211 7.88 3.97 -15.53
CA ALA A 211 6.84 4.84 -16.09
C ALA A 211 5.71 5.07 -15.07
N ALA A 212 4.77 5.96 -15.39
CA ALA A 212 3.61 6.18 -14.54
C ALA A 212 2.83 4.88 -14.35
N THR A 213 2.44 4.59 -13.11
CA THR A 213 1.73 3.37 -12.75
C THR A 213 0.24 3.62 -12.66
N ASP A 214 -0.55 2.81 -13.35
CA ASP A 214 -2.01 2.82 -13.24
C ASP A 214 -2.45 1.73 -12.25
N PHE A 215 -3.13 2.14 -11.19
CA PHE A 215 -3.72 1.25 -10.20
C PHE A 215 -5.21 1.12 -10.49
N ASN A 216 -5.61 0.02 -11.12
CA ASN A 216 -6.98 -0.23 -11.52
C ASN A 216 -7.76 -0.95 -10.41
N VAL A 217 -8.88 -0.35 -10.01
CA VAL A 217 -9.81 -0.90 -9.03
C VAL A 217 -11.12 -1.23 -9.74
N THR A 218 -11.53 -2.50 -9.75
CA THR A 218 -12.82 -2.90 -10.36
C THR A 218 -14.00 -2.73 -9.41
N GLY A 219 -13.76 -2.79 -8.10
CA GLY A 219 -14.69 -2.33 -7.05
C GLY A 219 -14.14 -1.10 -6.34
N SER A 220 -14.18 -1.11 -5.01
CA SER A 220 -13.67 -0.02 -4.17
C SER A 220 -12.75 -0.53 -3.07
N LEU A 221 -11.63 0.15 -2.85
CA LEU A 221 -10.70 -0.15 -1.76
C LEU A 221 -11.25 0.42 -0.43
N GLY A 222 -11.11 -0.32 0.68
CA GLY A 222 -11.57 0.14 1.99
C GLY A 222 -13.08 0.23 2.16
N GLY A 223 -13.86 -0.44 1.29
CA GLY A 223 -15.33 -0.47 1.37
C GLY A 223 -15.88 -1.16 2.63
N ASN A 224 -15.04 -1.88 3.38
CA ASN A 224 -15.35 -2.40 4.72
C ASN A 224 -15.18 -1.35 5.84
N LEU A 225 -14.97 -0.08 5.48
CA LEU A 225 -14.82 1.08 6.38
C LEU A 225 -13.56 1.07 7.22
N LYS A 226 -12.61 0.19 6.89
CA LYS A 226 -11.39 -0.02 7.66
C LYS A 226 -10.18 0.20 6.78
N GLY A 227 -9.06 0.46 7.44
CA GLY A 227 -7.76 0.56 6.79
C GLY A 227 -7.48 1.90 6.14
N ILE A 228 -6.20 2.09 5.87
CA ILE A 228 -5.66 3.28 5.23
C ILE A 228 -5.16 2.87 3.85
N ILE A 229 -5.60 3.59 2.83
CA ILE A 229 -5.07 3.46 1.48
C ILE A 229 -4.10 4.61 1.25
N GLU A 230 -2.88 4.32 0.83
CA GLU A 230 -1.89 5.32 0.45
C GLU A 230 -1.56 5.21 -1.03
N LEU A 231 -1.68 6.32 -1.77
CA LEU A 231 -1.14 6.49 -3.11
C LEU A 231 0.11 7.37 -3.02
N ASN A 232 1.26 6.83 -3.45
CA ASN A 232 2.55 7.49 -3.32
C ASN A 232 3.23 7.60 -4.69
N THR A 233 3.30 8.83 -5.19
CA THR A 233 3.79 9.18 -6.54
C THR A 233 4.98 10.14 -6.45
N VAL A 234 5.79 10.02 -5.39
CA VAL A 234 6.90 10.97 -5.13
C VAL A 234 8.02 10.84 -6.17
N ALA A 235 8.25 9.64 -6.72
CA ALA A 235 9.31 9.46 -7.71
C ALA A 235 8.78 9.63 -9.15
N ILE A 236 7.56 9.15 -9.41
CA ILE A 236 6.94 9.13 -10.73
C ILE A 236 5.45 9.43 -10.57
N ASN A 237 4.86 10.05 -11.59
CA ASN A 237 3.41 10.24 -11.65
C ASN A 237 2.69 8.89 -11.49
N GLY A 238 1.51 8.90 -10.90
CA GLY A 238 0.70 7.68 -10.78
C GLY A 238 -0.78 8.00 -10.84
N GLN A 239 -1.57 6.99 -11.18
CA GLN A 239 -3.01 7.11 -11.29
C GLN A 239 -3.72 5.99 -10.51
N LEU A 240 -4.78 6.33 -9.79
CA LEU A 240 -5.74 5.39 -9.22
C LEU A 240 -7.04 5.47 -10.01
N ILE A 241 -7.49 4.37 -10.61
CA ILE A 241 -8.55 4.35 -11.64
C ILE A 241 -9.69 3.43 -11.22
N ALA A 242 -10.93 3.90 -11.32
CA ALA A 242 -12.12 3.06 -11.25
C ALA A 242 -12.37 2.39 -12.60
N ASN A 243 -12.09 1.09 -12.70
CA ASN A 243 -12.21 0.31 -13.94
C ASN A 243 -13.67 0.15 -14.41
N ALA A 244 -14.64 0.21 -13.49
CA ALA A 244 -16.07 0.21 -13.82
C ALA A 244 -16.56 1.56 -14.39
N GLY A 245 -15.68 2.56 -14.49
CA GLY A 245 -15.94 3.90 -14.98
C GLY A 245 -15.91 4.96 -13.88
N PRO A 246 -15.80 6.24 -14.27
CA PRO A 246 -15.53 7.37 -13.37
C PRO A 246 -16.58 7.63 -12.28
N ALA A 247 -17.82 7.21 -12.50
CA ALA A 247 -18.91 7.34 -11.52
C ALA A 247 -18.84 6.30 -10.39
N ASN A 248 -17.82 5.44 -10.38
CA ASN A 248 -17.62 4.44 -9.34
C ASN A 248 -16.54 4.88 -8.36
N ALA A 249 -16.67 4.43 -7.12
CA ALA A 249 -15.70 4.70 -6.08
C ALA A 249 -14.42 3.87 -6.29
N VAL A 250 -13.27 4.53 -6.27
CA VAL A 250 -11.97 3.85 -6.10
C VAL A 250 -11.67 3.58 -4.63
N ILE A 251 -12.14 4.46 -3.74
CA ILE A 251 -11.96 4.39 -2.30
C ILE A 251 -13.32 4.51 -1.61
N GLY A 252 -13.60 3.62 -0.66
CA GLY A 252 -14.86 3.56 0.08
C GLY A 252 -16.07 3.28 -0.82
N THR A 253 -17.28 3.49 -0.32
CA THR A 253 -18.53 3.28 -1.07
C THR A 253 -19.39 4.54 -1.07
N ASN A 254 -20.20 4.67 -2.12
CA ASN A 254 -20.97 5.87 -2.45
C ASN A 254 -22.28 6.06 -1.65
N ASN A 255 -22.50 5.29 -0.58
CA ASN A 255 -23.78 5.24 0.14
C ASN A 255 -23.82 6.01 1.47
N GLY A 256 -22.90 6.97 1.69
CA GLY A 256 -22.89 7.85 2.87
C GLY A 256 -22.43 7.19 4.19
N ALA A 257 -22.54 5.86 4.31
CA ALA A 257 -21.98 5.07 5.41
C ALA A 257 -20.65 4.38 5.03
N GLY A 258 -20.17 4.61 3.80
CA GLY A 258 -19.21 3.83 3.06
C GLY A 258 -17.72 4.15 3.15
N ARG A 259 -17.29 5.11 3.98
CA ARG A 259 -15.94 5.69 3.90
C ARG A 259 -14.83 4.75 4.40
N ALA A 260 -13.75 4.64 3.64
CA ALA A 260 -12.50 4.04 4.14
C ALA A 260 -12.00 4.81 5.38
N ALA A 261 -11.26 4.16 6.28
CA ALA A 261 -10.79 4.82 7.49
C ALA A 261 -9.83 5.97 7.16
N GLY A 262 -8.94 5.78 6.18
CA GLY A 262 -8.11 6.87 5.68
C GLY A 262 -7.67 6.74 4.23
N PHE A 263 -7.38 7.89 3.62
CA PHE A 263 -6.74 7.99 2.31
C PHE A 263 -5.58 8.98 2.37
N VAL A 264 -4.39 8.52 1.99
CA VAL A 264 -3.17 9.32 1.98
C VAL A 264 -2.67 9.46 0.56
N VAL A 265 -2.39 10.69 0.13
CA VAL A 265 -1.77 10.98 -1.17
C VAL A 265 -0.43 11.66 -0.93
N SER A 266 0.64 11.02 -1.40
CA SER A 266 2.01 11.55 -1.32
C SER A 266 2.52 11.89 -2.71
N VAL A 267 2.87 13.15 -2.93
CA VAL A 267 3.36 13.68 -4.22
C VAL A 267 4.72 14.38 -4.02
N ASP A 268 5.41 14.72 -5.11
CA ASP A 268 6.63 15.52 -5.04
C ASP A 268 6.63 16.58 -6.14
N ASN A 269 7.54 17.56 -6.06
CA ASN A 269 7.64 18.67 -7.01
C ASN A 269 7.72 18.15 -8.46
N GLY A 270 6.84 18.68 -9.32
CA GLY A 270 6.73 18.27 -10.72
C GLY A 270 6.13 16.88 -10.93
N LYS A 271 5.61 16.24 -9.87
CA LYS A 271 4.87 14.96 -9.94
C LYS A 271 3.39 15.17 -9.69
N ALA A 272 2.60 14.27 -10.25
CA ALA A 272 1.16 14.26 -10.11
C ALA A 272 0.62 12.90 -9.65
N ALA A 273 -0.26 12.92 -8.66
CA ALA A 273 -1.17 11.83 -8.34
C ALA A 273 -2.54 12.14 -8.95
N THR A 274 -3.02 11.29 -9.84
CA THR A 274 -4.35 11.45 -10.44
C THR A 274 -5.30 10.38 -9.89
N ILE A 275 -6.45 10.81 -9.40
CA ILE A 275 -7.50 9.91 -8.92
C ILE A 275 -8.69 10.03 -9.86
N ASP A 276 -8.96 8.96 -10.58
CA ASP A 276 -9.97 8.85 -11.63
C ASP A 276 -11.09 7.89 -11.20
N GLY A 277 -11.84 8.36 -10.22
CA GLY A 277 -12.99 7.71 -9.61
C GLY A 277 -13.37 8.43 -8.32
N GLN A 278 -14.52 8.10 -7.75
CA GLN A 278 -15.00 8.76 -6.53
C GLN A 278 -14.17 8.32 -5.31
N VAL A 279 -13.97 9.25 -4.37
CA VAL A 279 -13.21 9.01 -3.13
C VAL A 279 -14.08 9.26 -1.92
N TYR A 280 -14.31 8.22 -1.13
CA TYR A 280 -15.02 8.27 0.15
C TYR A 280 -14.09 7.79 1.26
N ALA A 281 -13.53 8.71 2.04
CA ALA A 281 -12.56 8.40 3.10
C ALA A 281 -12.76 9.31 4.30
N LYS A 282 -12.73 8.79 5.53
CA LYS A 282 -12.98 9.59 6.74
C LYS A 282 -11.84 10.57 7.00
N ASP A 283 -10.60 10.09 6.93
CA ASP A 283 -9.42 10.92 7.11
C ASP A 283 -8.62 10.98 5.80
N MET A 284 -8.46 12.18 5.26
CA MET A 284 -7.64 12.44 4.08
C MET A 284 -6.36 13.17 4.48
N VAL A 285 -5.22 12.69 3.98
CA VAL A 285 -3.93 13.38 4.12
C VAL A 285 -3.35 13.62 2.76
N ILE A 286 -3.08 14.88 2.44
CA ILE A 286 -2.37 15.29 1.23
C ILE A 286 -1.00 15.80 1.67
N GLN A 287 0.05 15.15 1.18
CA GLN A 287 1.41 15.47 1.58
C GLN A 287 2.32 15.52 0.38
N SER A 288 3.30 16.44 0.44
CA SER A 288 4.30 16.57 -0.62
C SER A 288 5.71 16.60 -0.05
N ALA A 289 6.65 15.90 -0.68
CA ALA A 289 8.05 15.92 -0.24
C ALA A 289 8.71 17.29 -0.48
N ASN A 290 8.41 17.92 -1.61
CA ASN A 290 8.78 19.29 -1.94
C ASN A 290 7.55 20.11 -2.36
N ALA A 291 7.66 21.44 -2.41
CA ALA A 291 6.55 22.28 -2.85
C ALA A 291 6.11 21.97 -4.29
N ASN A 292 4.84 22.28 -4.63
CA ASN A 292 4.23 22.15 -5.95
C ASN A 292 3.94 20.73 -6.44
N GLY A 293 3.93 19.72 -5.55
CA GLY A 293 3.37 18.41 -5.89
C GLY A 293 1.87 18.51 -6.16
N GLN A 294 1.36 17.83 -7.19
CA GLN A 294 -0.01 17.98 -7.65
C GLN A 294 -0.88 16.76 -7.33
N VAL A 295 -2.07 16.99 -6.77
CA VAL A 295 -3.13 15.98 -6.61
C VAL A 295 -4.33 16.38 -7.44
N ASN A 296 -4.72 15.52 -8.39
CA ASN A 296 -5.83 15.75 -9.29
C ASN A 296 -6.97 14.78 -8.98
N PHE A 297 -8.05 15.27 -8.40
CA PHE A 297 -9.29 14.53 -8.23
C PHE A 297 -10.21 14.81 -9.41
N ARG A 298 -10.38 13.80 -10.28
CA ARG A 298 -11.21 13.93 -11.49
C ARG A 298 -12.70 13.68 -11.23
N HIS A 299 -13.03 13.29 -10.00
CA HIS A 299 -14.39 12.98 -9.54
C HIS A 299 -14.60 13.44 -8.10
N ILE A 300 -15.80 13.17 -7.58
CA ILE A 300 -16.23 13.55 -6.23
C ILE A 300 -15.24 13.03 -5.19
N VAL A 301 -14.84 13.93 -4.29
CA VAL A 301 -14.21 13.60 -3.03
C VAL A 301 -15.19 13.92 -1.91
N ASP A 302 -15.45 12.99 -1.02
CA ASP A 302 -16.35 13.18 0.10
C ASP A 302 -15.81 12.53 1.37
N VAL A 303 -15.24 13.36 2.25
CA VAL A 303 -14.75 12.90 3.56
C VAL A 303 -15.81 12.89 4.66
N GLY A 304 -16.99 13.45 4.38
CA GLY A 304 -18.09 13.55 5.34
C GLY A 304 -17.93 14.71 6.32
N ILE A 305 -18.99 14.98 7.07
CA ILE A 305 -19.06 16.11 8.03
C ILE A 305 -18.10 15.95 9.21
N ASP A 306 -17.89 14.72 9.66
CA ASP A 306 -17.00 14.37 10.80
C ASP A 306 -15.61 13.93 10.31
N GLY A 307 -15.36 14.01 9.01
CA GLY A 307 -14.09 13.66 8.39
C GLY A 307 -13.09 14.81 8.44
N THR A 308 -11.82 14.48 8.26
CA THR A 308 -10.73 15.44 8.26
C THR A 308 -9.93 15.40 6.97
N THR A 309 -9.45 16.55 6.53
CA THR A 309 -8.47 16.69 5.45
C THR A 309 -7.27 17.47 5.97
N ALA A 310 -6.07 16.92 5.90
CA ALA A 310 -4.86 17.58 6.39
C ALA A 310 -3.81 17.72 5.30
N PHE A 311 -3.19 18.90 5.22
CA PHE A 311 -2.02 19.14 4.37
C PHE A 311 -0.74 19.01 5.20
N LYS A 312 0.23 18.25 4.72
CA LYS A 312 1.49 17.98 5.44
C LYS A 312 2.73 18.17 4.58
N THR A 313 3.85 18.30 5.28
CA THR A 313 5.24 18.37 4.80
C THR A 313 5.62 19.56 3.92
N ALA A 314 4.93 19.80 2.79
CA ALA A 314 5.21 20.92 1.89
C ALA A 314 3.94 21.38 1.15
N ALA A 315 3.99 22.60 0.59
CA ALA A 315 2.89 23.17 -0.19
C ALA A 315 2.51 22.26 -1.37
N SER A 316 1.26 21.77 -1.36
CA SER A 316 0.71 20.90 -2.40
C SER A 316 -0.33 21.66 -3.22
N ILE A 317 -0.53 21.28 -4.48
CA ILE A 317 -1.57 21.84 -5.34
C ILE A 317 -2.64 20.78 -5.54
N VAL A 318 -3.89 21.12 -5.24
CA VAL A 318 -5.05 20.23 -5.37
C VAL A 318 -6.01 20.80 -6.38
N ALA A 319 -6.39 19.98 -7.36
CA ALA A 319 -7.45 20.28 -8.30
C ALA A 319 -8.61 19.30 -8.09
N ILE A 320 -9.82 19.84 -7.94
CA ILE A 320 -11.07 19.07 -8.05
C ILE A 320 -11.74 19.38 -9.38
N THR A 321 -12.61 18.51 -9.86
CA THR A 321 -13.40 18.74 -11.08
C THR A 321 -14.91 18.63 -10.84
N GLN A 322 -15.33 18.23 -9.64
CA GLN A 322 -16.73 18.04 -9.25
C GLN A 322 -16.97 18.59 -7.84
N ASN A 323 -18.26 18.73 -7.50
CA ASN A 323 -18.68 19.03 -6.13
C ASN A 323 -18.02 18.05 -5.15
N SER A 324 -17.36 18.60 -4.13
CA SER A 324 -16.55 17.83 -3.20
C SER A 324 -16.72 18.34 -1.78
N ASN A 325 -16.53 17.45 -0.81
CA ASN A 325 -16.56 17.73 0.62
C ASN A 325 -15.24 17.29 1.25
N PHE A 326 -14.48 18.26 1.76
CA PHE A 326 -13.19 18.05 2.44
C PHE A 326 -13.34 18.08 3.97
N GLY A 327 -14.56 18.19 4.51
CA GLY A 327 -14.82 18.12 5.94
C GLY A 327 -14.05 19.18 6.71
N THR A 328 -13.55 18.82 7.90
CA THR A 328 -12.64 19.70 8.64
C THR A 328 -11.26 19.70 7.97
N THR A 329 -10.87 20.81 7.37
CA THR A 329 -9.64 20.93 6.58
C THR A 329 -8.62 21.79 7.31
N ASP A 330 -7.44 21.22 7.56
CA ASP A 330 -6.29 21.91 8.16
C ASP A 330 -5.14 22.06 7.15
N PHE A 331 -4.83 23.31 6.79
CA PHE A 331 -3.69 23.66 5.95
C PHE A 331 -2.35 23.69 6.72
N GLY A 332 -2.39 23.66 8.05
CA GLY A 332 -1.22 23.79 8.91
C GLY A 332 -0.46 25.08 8.63
N ASN A 333 0.88 25.00 8.54
CA ASN A 333 1.77 26.11 8.16
C ASN A 333 2.23 25.97 6.69
N LEU A 334 1.33 25.58 5.78
CA LEU A 334 1.68 25.31 4.39
C LEU A 334 0.91 26.22 3.43
N ALA A 335 1.59 26.74 2.42
CA ALA A 335 0.97 27.46 1.30
C ALA A 335 0.33 26.48 0.29
N ALA A 336 -0.41 25.47 0.78
CA ALA A 336 -1.13 24.54 -0.07
C ALA A 336 -2.23 25.25 -0.85
N GLN A 337 -2.53 24.79 -2.06
CA GLN A 337 -3.46 25.44 -2.97
C GLN A 337 -4.59 24.48 -3.32
N VAL A 338 -5.83 24.95 -3.33
CA VAL A 338 -6.99 24.22 -3.82
C VAL A 338 -7.68 25.03 -4.90
N THR A 339 -7.85 24.46 -6.09
CA THR A 339 -8.61 25.08 -7.18
C THR A 339 -10.02 24.54 -7.22
N VAL A 340 -11.01 25.42 -7.10
CA VAL A 340 -12.44 25.15 -7.25
C VAL A 340 -12.90 25.59 -8.64
N PRO A 341 -13.32 24.67 -9.51
CA PRO A 341 -13.78 24.99 -10.86
C PRO A 341 -15.07 25.81 -10.90
N ASP A 342 -15.36 26.37 -12.09
CA ASP A 342 -16.60 27.08 -12.35
C ASP A 342 -17.82 26.20 -12.10
N THR A 343 -18.85 26.78 -11.47
CA THR A 343 -20.11 26.14 -11.07
C THR A 343 -20.00 24.99 -10.08
N MET A 344 -18.79 24.64 -9.61
CA MET A 344 -18.57 23.57 -8.64
C MET A 344 -18.55 24.12 -7.21
N THR A 345 -18.98 23.29 -6.26
CA THR A 345 -18.96 23.61 -4.83
C THR A 345 -17.91 22.80 -4.10
N LEU A 346 -17.05 23.46 -3.35
CA LEU A 346 -16.20 22.85 -2.34
C LEU A 346 -16.84 23.07 -0.97
N THR A 347 -17.15 21.99 -0.27
CA THR A 347 -17.70 22.00 1.09
C THR A 347 -16.61 21.66 2.10
N GLY A 348 -16.54 22.38 3.21
CA GLY A 348 -15.60 22.11 4.29
C GLY A 348 -15.57 23.20 5.35
N ASN A 349 -14.85 22.95 6.44
CA ASN A 349 -14.50 23.94 7.45
C ASN A 349 -12.99 24.10 7.43
N PHE A 350 -12.49 25.24 6.95
CA PHE A 350 -11.08 25.40 6.62
C PHE A 350 -10.33 26.20 7.69
N THR A 351 -9.15 25.72 8.08
CA THR A 351 -8.26 26.35 9.07
C THR A 351 -6.80 26.40 8.61
N GLY A 352 -6.08 27.46 8.97
CA GLY A 352 -4.61 27.50 8.99
C GLY A 352 -4.02 27.09 10.35
N ASP A 353 -2.70 27.27 10.53
CA ASP A 353 -1.99 26.94 11.79
C ASP A 353 -2.54 27.74 12.98
N ALA A 354 -3.37 27.09 13.79
CA ALA A 354 -3.98 27.66 14.98
C ALA A 354 -2.96 28.10 16.04
N ASN A 355 -1.73 27.56 16.02
CA ASN A 355 -0.67 27.89 16.98
C ASN A 355 0.24 29.03 16.50
N ASN A 356 0.10 29.48 15.24
CA ASN A 356 0.91 30.55 14.67
C ASN A 356 0.04 31.60 13.96
N PRO A 357 -0.61 32.51 14.73
CA PRO A 357 -1.58 33.46 14.19
C PRO A 357 -0.97 34.56 13.29
N GLY A 358 0.36 34.64 13.15
CA GLY A 358 1.02 35.53 12.19
C GLY A 358 1.29 34.87 10.83
N ASN A 359 1.03 33.58 10.72
CA ASN A 359 1.31 32.80 9.53
C ASN A 359 0.04 32.56 8.73
N THR A 360 0.09 32.93 7.45
CA THR A 360 -0.99 32.74 6.49
C THR A 360 -0.76 31.41 5.76
N ALA A 361 -1.69 30.48 5.90
CA ALA A 361 -1.58 29.14 5.33
C ALA A 361 -2.78 28.82 4.44
N GLY A 362 -2.53 28.16 3.31
CA GLY A 362 -3.57 27.81 2.35
C GLY A 362 -3.97 28.94 1.40
N VAL A 363 -4.25 28.57 0.15
CA VAL A 363 -4.89 29.41 -0.87
C VAL A 363 -6.03 28.61 -1.49
N ILE A 364 -7.23 29.19 -1.56
CA ILE A 364 -8.35 28.61 -2.30
C ILE A 364 -8.66 29.52 -3.48
N THR A 365 -8.53 28.97 -4.69
CA THR A 365 -8.72 29.70 -5.95
C THR A 365 -10.01 29.25 -6.61
N PHE A 366 -10.86 30.20 -6.99
CA PHE A 366 -12.13 29.96 -7.68
C PHE A 366 -12.01 30.33 -9.15
N ALA A 367 -12.41 29.42 -10.04
CA ALA A 367 -12.65 29.75 -11.44
C ALA A 367 -14.09 30.29 -11.56
N ALA A 368 -14.25 31.54 -11.98
CA ALA A 368 -15.54 32.20 -12.20
C ALA A 368 -16.60 32.03 -11.07
N ASN A 369 -17.56 31.10 -11.20
CA ASN A 369 -18.68 30.90 -10.27
C ASN A 369 -18.51 29.67 -9.35
N GLY A 370 -17.27 29.30 -9.03
CA GLY A 370 -17.02 28.29 -7.99
C GLY A 370 -17.57 28.75 -6.63
N THR A 371 -18.01 27.82 -5.79
CA THR A 371 -18.63 28.12 -4.48
C THR A 371 -17.88 27.45 -3.33
N LEU A 372 -17.73 28.18 -2.22
CA LEU A 372 -17.29 27.63 -0.93
C LEU A 372 -18.49 27.50 0.01
N ALA A 373 -18.71 26.32 0.58
CA ALA A 373 -19.77 26.07 1.54
C ALA A 373 -19.20 25.54 2.87
N SER A 374 -19.77 25.95 3.99
CA SER A 374 -19.43 25.37 5.29
C SER A 374 -19.97 23.94 5.39
N ALA A 375 -19.18 23.03 5.98
CA ALA A 375 -19.67 21.71 6.40
C ALA A 375 -20.41 21.76 7.75
N SER A 376 -20.37 22.90 8.45
CA SER A 376 -21.03 23.14 9.73
C SER A 376 -22.51 23.51 9.56
N ALA A 377 -23.31 23.23 10.60
CA ALA A 377 -24.66 23.80 10.72
C ALA A 377 -24.63 25.32 10.96
N ASP A 378 -23.50 25.86 11.41
CA ASP A 378 -23.25 27.31 11.47
C ASP A 378 -22.64 27.79 10.15
N ALA A 379 -23.48 28.39 9.30
CA ALA A 379 -23.09 28.90 8.00
C ALA A 379 -22.01 30.01 8.05
N ASN A 380 -21.70 30.56 9.23
CA ASN A 380 -20.70 31.63 9.38
C ASN A 380 -19.26 31.12 9.57
N VAL A 381 -19.03 29.80 9.54
CA VAL A 381 -17.74 29.16 9.93
C VAL A 381 -17.12 28.36 8.78
N ALA A 382 -17.36 28.76 7.53
CA ALA A 382 -16.73 28.08 6.38
C ALA A 382 -15.20 28.20 6.44
N VAL A 383 -14.69 29.35 6.87
CA VAL A 383 -13.26 29.65 6.99
C VAL A 383 -12.99 30.28 8.35
N THR A 384 -12.05 29.72 9.09
CA THR A 384 -11.57 30.31 10.35
C THR A 384 -10.05 30.29 10.38
N ASN A 385 -9.42 31.31 10.95
CA ASN A 385 -7.96 31.45 11.05
C ASN A 385 -7.19 31.47 9.70
N ASN A 386 -6.70 32.66 9.33
CA ASN A 386 -5.50 32.89 8.52
C ASN A 386 -5.31 32.11 7.21
N ILE A 387 -6.33 32.04 6.36
CA ILE A 387 -6.14 31.70 4.94
C ILE A 387 -5.47 32.89 4.23
N THR A 388 -4.38 32.64 3.48
CA THR A 388 -3.55 33.69 2.85
C THR A 388 -4.30 34.50 1.83
N ALA A 389 -5.14 33.83 1.04
CA ALA A 389 -6.00 34.47 0.06
C ALA A 389 -7.17 33.55 -0.32
N ILE A 390 -8.34 34.16 -0.48
CA ILE A 390 -9.43 33.63 -1.30
C ILE A 390 -9.35 34.41 -2.62
N GLU A 391 -8.93 33.76 -3.70
CA GLU A 391 -8.70 34.40 -4.98
C GLU A 391 -9.80 34.00 -5.97
N ALA A 392 -10.59 34.98 -6.45
CA ALA A 392 -11.48 34.77 -7.59
C ALA A 392 -10.78 35.11 -8.89
N SER A 393 -10.77 34.17 -9.83
CA SER A 393 -10.49 34.43 -11.23
C SER A 393 -11.83 34.61 -11.97
N GLY A 394 -12.47 35.77 -11.84
CA GLY A 394 -13.77 36.05 -12.47
C GLY A 394 -14.65 37.06 -11.74
N VAL A 395 -15.96 37.03 -12.01
CA VAL A 395 -16.94 38.07 -11.63
C VAL A 395 -17.57 37.90 -10.23
N GLY A 396 -17.10 37.00 -9.38
CA GLY A 396 -17.55 36.92 -7.98
C GLY A 396 -16.82 35.86 -7.13
N VAL A 397 -16.69 36.14 -5.83
CA VAL A 397 -16.51 35.17 -4.73
C VAL A 397 -17.85 35.03 -4.04
#